data_AF-A0A969YWZ1-F1
#
_entry.id   AF-A0A969YWZ1-F1
#
_cell.length_a   1.000
_cell.length_b   1.000
_cell.length_c   1.000
_cell.angle_alpha   90.00
_cell.angle_beta   90.00
_cell.angle_gamma   90.00
#
_symmetry.space_group_name_H-M   'P 1'
#
loop_
_entity.id
_entity.type
_entity.pdbx_description
1 polymer ?
#
loop_
_entity_poly.entity_id
_entity_poly.type
_entity_poly.pdbx_seq_one_letter_code
_entity_poly.pdbx_strand_id
1 'polypeptide(L)'
;MNDLMTERTPHIIAAEINIIKQQTNKILLTNAIEIGRRLKEAKDLLKYGEWGKWLEESVNYSQSTADRLMQLFEEYGRSPRVSPSWTISSKPRKPNPPP
;
A
#
# COMPACT_ATOMS: atom_id res chain seq x y z
N MET A 1 -43.05 -8.53 -17.49
CA MET A 1 -42.47 -7.26 -17.96
C MET A 1 -41.13 -7.65 -18.56
N ASN A 2 -41.00 -7.55 -19.89
CA ASN A 2 -39.93 -8.20 -20.64
C ASN A 2 -38.58 -7.82 -20.06
N ASP A 3 -37.89 -8.86 -19.59
CA ASP A 3 -36.47 -8.88 -19.34
C ASP A 3 -35.82 -8.43 -20.65
N LEU A 4 -35.52 -7.13 -20.74
CA LEU A 4 -34.75 -6.53 -21.79
C LEU A 4 -33.38 -7.19 -21.67
N MET A 5 -33.27 -8.35 -22.33
CA MET A 5 -32.05 -9.06 -22.66
C MET A 5 -31.02 -7.99 -22.98
N THR A 6 -30.22 -7.65 -21.97
CA THR A 6 -29.15 -6.68 -22.12
C THR A 6 -28.18 -7.40 -23.03
N GLU A 7 -28.26 -7.14 -24.33
CA GLU A 7 -27.44 -7.80 -25.33
C GLU A 7 -26.01 -7.77 -24.81
N ARG A 8 -25.43 -8.97 -24.60
CA ARG A 8 -24.10 -9.13 -24.05
C ARG A 8 -23.08 -8.66 -25.08
N THR A 9 -22.91 -7.35 -25.17
CA THR A 9 -21.91 -6.76 -26.04
C THR A 9 -20.54 -6.81 -25.36
N PRO A 10 -19.45 -6.93 -26.15
CA PRO A 10 -18.09 -6.83 -25.60
C PRO A 10 -17.86 -5.55 -24.78
N HIS A 11 -18.54 -4.46 -25.12
CA HIS A 11 -18.45 -3.18 -24.40
C HIS A 11 -19.03 -3.28 -22.98
N ILE A 12 -20.19 -3.94 -22.81
CA ILE A 12 -20.79 -4.17 -21.49
C ILE A 12 -19.91 -5.11 -20.64
N ILE A 13 -19.42 -6.19 -21.25
CA ILE A 13 -18.49 -7.12 -20.59
C ILE A 13 -17.22 -6.38 -20.12
N ALA A 14 -16.65 -5.52 -20.96
CA ALA A 14 -15.47 -4.73 -20.61
C ALA A 14 -15.75 -3.77 -19.44
N ALA A 15 -16.92 -3.12 -19.41
CA ALA A 15 -17.34 -2.27 -18.30
C ALA A 15 -17.43 -3.07 -16.99
N GLU A 16 -18.03 -4.26 -17.01
CA GLU A 16 -18.12 -5.15 -15.85
C GLU A 16 -16.74 -5.58 -15.34
N ILE A 17 -15.84 -6.00 -16.23
CA ILE A 17 -14.46 -6.37 -15.88
C ILE A 17 -13.75 -5.20 -15.20
N ASN A 18 -13.90 -3.98 -15.73
CA ASN A 18 -13.27 -2.80 -15.15
C ASN A 18 -13.84 -2.45 -13.77
N ILE A 19 -15.14 -2.62 -13.57
CA ILE A 19 -15.78 -2.45 -12.25
C ILE A 19 -15.21 -3.45 -11.25
N ILE A 20 -15.16 -4.75 -11.61
CA ILE A 20 -14.59 -5.79 -10.75
C ILE A 20 -13.13 -5.47 -10.42
N LYS A 21 -12.32 -5.10 -11.43
CA LYS A 21 -10.91 -4.72 -11.24
C LYS A 21 -10.77 -3.56 -10.27
N GLN A 22 -11.58 -2.51 -10.38
CA GLN A 22 -11.54 -1.37 -9.47
C GLN A 22 -11.91 -1.79 -8.03
N GLN A 23 -12.94 -2.62 -7.87
CA GLN A 23 -13.35 -3.15 -6.56
C GLN A 23 -12.24 -4.00 -5.94
N THR A 24 -11.66 -4.93 -6.70
CA THR A 24 -10.54 -5.76 -6.26
C THR A 24 -9.34 -4.92 -5.85
N ASN A 25 -8.96 -3.91 -6.64
CA ASN A 25 -7.85 -3.02 -6.32
C ASN A 25 -8.08 -2.26 -5.00
N LYS A 26 -9.32 -1.80 -4.76
CA LYS A 26 -9.67 -1.13 -3.50
C LYS A 26 -9.54 -2.07 -2.30
N ILE A 27 -10.02 -3.30 -2.43
CA ILE A 27 -9.91 -4.32 -1.38
C ILE A 27 -8.43 -4.65 -1.12
N LEU A 28 -7.66 -4.88 -2.18
CA LEU A 28 -6.23 -5.20 -2.07
C LEU A 28 -5.45 -4.08 -1.37
N LEU A 29 -5.71 -2.82 -1.73
CA LEU A 29 -5.08 -1.66 -1.08
C LEU A 29 -5.43 -1.58 0.41
N THR A 30 -6.71 -1.76 0.74
CA THR A 30 -7.19 -1.73 2.14
C THR A 30 -6.54 -2.84 2.96
N ASN A 31 -6.48 -4.06 2.40
CA ASN A 31 -5.86 -5.20 3.06
C ASN A 31 -4.35 -5.01 3.24
N ALA A 32 -3.66 -4.44 2.24
CA ALA A 32 -2.23 -4.17 2.32
C ALA A 32 -1.89 -3.18 3.45
N ILE A 33 -2.71 -2.13 3.62
CA ILE A 33 -2.60 -1.17 4.73
C ILE A 33 -2.77 -1.88 6.08
N GLU A 34 -3.78 -2.74 6.21
CA GLU A 34 -4.04 -3.46 7.46
C GLU A 34 -2.93 -4.46 7.81
N ILE A 35 -2.37 -5.16 6.81
CA ILE A 35 -1.19 -6.00 7.01
C ILE A 35 -0.02 -5.15 7.48
N GLY A 36 0.23 -3.99 6.85
CA GLY A 36 1.26 -3.04 7.28
C GLY A 36 1.12 -2.64 8.74
N ARG A 37 -0.10 -2.35 9.20
CA ARG A 37 -0.40 -2.04 10.60
C ARG A 37 0.01 -3.18 11.54
N ARG A 38 -0.39 -4.41 11.22
CA ARG A 38 -0.08 -5.61 12.01
C ARG A 38 1.41 -5.95 12.01
N LEU A 39 2.09 -5.72 10.90
CA LEU A 39 3.55 -5.89 10.81
C LEU A 39 4.27 -4.91 11.74
N LYS A 40 3.81 -3.66 11.86
CA LYS A 40 4.38 -2.71 12.84
C LYS A 40 4.17 -3.20 14.27
N GLU A 41 2.94 -3.61 14.62
CA GLU A 41 2.64 -4.16 15.94
C GLU A 41 3.52 -5.37 16.27
N ALA A 42 3.70 -6.30 15.33
CA ALA A 42 4.57 -7.46 15.53
C ALA A 42 6.04 -7.06 15.71
N LYS A 43 6.53 -6.09 14.91
CA LYS A 43 7.92 -5.61 14.99
C LYS A 43 8.24 -4.98 16.35
N ASP A 44 7.29 -4.29 16.97
CA ASP A 44 7.45 -3.67 18.29
C ASP A 44 7.48 -4.70 19.43
N LEU A 45 6.91 -5.89 19.23
CA LEU A 45 6.89 -6.99 20.21
C LEU A 45 8.11 -7.91 20.12
N LEU A 46 8.80 -7.92 18.98
CA LEU A 46 9.93 -8.82 18.73
C LEU A 46 11.24 -8.24 19.26
N LYS A 47 12.16 -9.13 19.68
CA LYS A 47 13.48 -8.71 20.11
C LYS A 47 14.35 -8.33 18.92
N TYR A 48 15.37 -7.52 19.19
CA TYR A 48 16.33 -7.12 18.18
C TYR A 48 16.99 -8.36 17.53
N GLY A 49 16.96 -8.43 16.20
CA GLY A 49 17.52 -9.55 15.43
C GLY A 49 16.55 -10.68 15.10
N GLU A 50 15.37 -10.75 15.74
CA GLU A 50 14.39 -11.82 15.45
C GLU A 50 13.48 -11.49 14.26
N TRP A 51 13.39 -10.21 13.88
CA TRP A 51 12.48 -9.70 12.84
C TRP A 51 12.59 -10.45 11.50
N GLY A 52 13.81 -10.63 10.98
CA GLY A 52 14.01 -11.26 9.68
C GLY A 52 13.57 -12.72 9.65
N LYS A 53 13.94 -13.49 10.67
CA LYS A 53 13.55 -14.90 10.81
C LYS A 53 12.04 -15.05 11.00
N TRP A 54 11.44 -14.20 11.83
CA TRP A 54 10.00 -14.21 12.07
C TRP A 54 9.20 -13.94 10.79
N LEU A 55 9.64 -13.00 9.94
CA LEU A 55 8.97 -12.71 8.67
C LEU A 55 8.93 -13.92 7.73
N GLU A 56 10.03 -14.65 7.63
CA GLU A 56 10.14 -15.83 6.77
C GLU A 56 9.28 -16.99 7.32
N GLU A 57 9.42 -17.30 8.61
CA GLU A 57 8.76 -18.46 9.21
C GLU A 57 7.27 -18.27 9.49
N SER A 58 6.84 -17.05 9.85
CA SER A 58 5.46 -16.81 10.32
C SER A 58 4.52 -16.29 9.23
N VAL A 59 5.03 -15.48 8.30
CA VAL A 59 4.19 -14.81 7.29
C VAL A 59 4.71 -14.95 5.86
N ASN A 60 5.83 -15.66 5.66
CA ASN A 60 6.46 -15.90 4.36
C ASN A 60 6.73 -14.61 3.56
N TYR A 61 7.22 -13.57 4.24
CA TYR A 61 7.57 -12.30 3.63
C TYR A 61 9.06 -12.04 3.61
N SER A 62 9.53 -11.41 2.53
CA SER A 62 10.82 -10.73 2.54
C SER A 62 10.74 -9.48 3.42
N GLN A 63 11.89 -9.05 3.95
CA GLN A 63 11.99 -7.76 4.65
C GLN A 63 11.50 -6.60 3.78
N SER A 64 11.87 -6.59 2.48
CA SER A 64 11.44 -5.55 1.53
C SER A 64 9.92 -5.49 1.34
N THR A 65 9.24 -6.63 1.36
CA THR A 65 7.77 -6.70 1.24
C THR A 65 7.14 -6.16 2.52
N ALA A 66 7.62 -6.59 3.67
CA ALA A 66 7.13 -6.14 4.97
C ALA A 66 7.32 -4.63 5.15
N ASP A 67 8.49 -4.10 4.80
CA ASP A 67 8.79 -2.66 4.90
C ASP A 67 7.89 -1.84 3.97
N ARG A 68 7.63 -2.30 2.74
CA ARG A 68 6.71 -1.62 1.81
C ARG A 68 5.27 -1.58 2.34
N LEU A 69 4.79 -2.67 2.93
CA LEU A 69 3.45 -2.73 3.53
C LEU A 69 3.35 -1.84 4.76
N MET A 70 4.36 -1.86 5.63
CA MET A 70 4.43 -0.96 6.79
C MET A 70 4.47 0.51 6.37
N GLN A 71 5.22 0.86 5.31
CA GLN A 71 5.25 2.21 4.75
C GLN A 71 3.87 2.63 4.22
N LEU A 72 3.18 1.73 3.52
CA LEU A 72 1.82 1.99 3.04
C LEU A 72 0.86 2.29 4.20
N PHE A 73 0.98 1.58 5.31
CA PHE A 73 0.23 1.89 6.52
C PHE A 73 0.60 3.26 7.12
N GLU A 74 1.88 3.62 7.17
CA GLU A 74 2.29 4.93 7.68
C GLU A 74 1.76 6.09 6.82
N GLU A 75 1.81 5.95 5.50
CA GLU A 75 1.38 6.99 4.56
C GLU A 75 -0.16 7.12 4.49
N TYR A 76 -0.88 5.99 4.46
CA TYR A 76 -2.32 5.98 4.17
C TYR A 76 -3.20 5.54 5.35
N GLY A 77 -2.64 4.86 6.35
CA GLY A 77 -3.38 4.32 7.51
C GLY A 77 -3.53 5.30 8.68
N ARG A 78 -2.74 6.38 8.73
CA ARG A 78 -2.73 7.35 9.85
C ARG A 78 -3.46 8.68 9.62
N SER A 79 -4.15 8.89 8.49
CA SER A 79 -4.82 10.19 8.24
C SER A 79 -6.35 10.09 8.13
N PRO A 80 -7.11 10.71 9.06
CA PRO A 80 -8.33 11.42 8.70
C PRO A 80 -7.94 12.81 8.17
N ARG A 81 -7.79 12.95 6.85
CA ARG A 81 -7.49 14.20 6.10
C ARG A 81 -6.15 14.86 6.47
N VAL A 82 -5.24 15.03 5.51
CA VAL A 82 -4.69 16.30 4.96
C VAL A 82 -3.48 15.96 4.05
N SER A 83 -3.48 16.59 2.87
CA SER A 83 -2.55 16.71 1.74
C SER A 83 -1.12 16.11 1.80
N PRO A 84 -0.65 15.48 0.69
CA PRO A 84 0.76 15.15 0.51
C PRO A 84 1.59 16.41 0.28
N SER A 85 2.35 16.82 1.30
CA SER A 85 3.46 17.76 1.15
C SER A 85 4.68 17.01 0.58
N TRP A 86 4.68 16.73 -0.72
CA TRP A 86 5.95 16.70 -1.47
C TRP A 86 6.35 18.16 -1.76
N THR A 87 6.57 18.92 -0.69
CA THR A 87 7.39 20.12 -0.78
C THR A 87 8.81 19.61 -0.93
N ILE A 88 9.27 19.59 -2.17
CA ILE A 88 10.65 19.36 -2.58
C ILE A 88 11.57 20.07 -1.57
N SER A 89 12.21 19.29 -0.70
CA SER A 89 13.26 19.77 0.19
C SER A 89 14.49 20.07 -0.68
N SER A 90 14.45 21.24 -1.32
CA SER A 90 15.60 21.89 -1.92
C SER A 90 16.51 22.35 -0.79
N LYS A 91 17.28 21.42 -0.24
CA LYS A 91 18.36 21.73 0.70
C LYS A 91 19.37 22.61 -0.06
N PRO A 92 19.60 23.89 0.33
CA PRO A 92 20.61 24.68 -0.34
C PRO A 92 21.98 24.06 -0.05
N ARG A 93 22.70 23.66 -1.10
CA ARG A 93 24.13 23.31 -0.97
C ARG A 93 24.86 24.57 -0.54
N LYS A 94 25.51 24.55 0.63
CA LYS A 94 26.43 25.61 1.03
C LYS A 94 27.56 25.69 -0.03
N PRO A 95 27.96 26.88 -0.49
CA PRO A 95 29.11 26.99 -1.37
C PRO A 95 30.39 26.61 -0.62
N ASN A 96 31.26 25.83 -1.27
CA ASN A 96 32.60 25.53 -0.76
C ASN A 96 33.40 26.85 -0.62
N PRO A 97 34.22 27.01 0.44
CA PRO A 97 35.13 28.12 0.53
C PRO A 97 36.24 27.99 -0.54
N PRO A 98 36.69 29.11 -1.16
CA PRO A 98 37.79 29.08 -2.11
C PRO A 98 39.14 28.76 -1.42
N PRO A 99 40.14 28.28 -2.18
CA PRO A 99 41.46 27.89 -1.69
C PRO A 99 42.26 29.08 -1.14
#